data_AF-A0A527FEQ8-F1
#
_entry.id   AF-A0A527FEQ8-F1
#
_cell.length_a   1.000
_cell.length_b   1.000
_cell.length_c   1.000
_cell.angle_alpha   90.00
_cell.angle_beta   90.00
_cell.angle_gamma   90.00
#
_symmetry.space_group_name_H-M   'P 1'
#
loop_
_entity.id
_entity.type
_entity.pdbx_description
1 polymer ?
#
loop_
_entity_poly.entity_id
_entity_poly.type
_entity_poly.pdbx_seq_one_letter_code
_entity_poly.pdbx_strand_id
1 'polypeptide(L)' 'YGGLDERINAGIDAFKKELDAAHVEYTVYVYEGANHAFNNDTSAARYDKKAADLAWGRTIAFLKQKLA' A
#
# COMPACT_ATOMS: atom_id res chain seq x y z
N TYR A 1 -1.29 1.62 -1.21
CA TYR A 1 -1.80 2.43 -2.33
C TYR A 1 -1.35 3.87 -2.19
N GLY A 2 -0.95 4.54 -3.27
CA GLY A 2 -0.69 5.97 -3.25
C GLY A 2 -2.02 6.74 -3.28
N GLY A 3 -2.22 7.73 -2.40
CA GLY A 3 -3.45 8.51 -2.34
C GLY A 3 -3.74 9.28 -3.64
N LEU A 4 -2.70 9.63 -4.41
CA LEU A 4 -2.82 10.31 -5.71
C LEU A 4 -2.84 9.34 -6.90
N ASP A 5 -2.79 8.03 -6.68
CA ASP A 5 -2.77 7.00 -7.74
C ASP A 5 -4.20 6.62 -8.17
N GLU A 6 -4.92 7.57 -8.76
CA GLU A 6 -6.36 7.45 -9.08
C GLU A 6 -6.69 6.21 -9.93
N ARG A 7 -5.83 5.91 -10.92
CA ARG A 7 -6.03 4.77 -11.84
C ARG A 7 -6.01 3.43 -11.10
N ILE A 8 -5.12 3.27 -10.12
CA ILE A 8 -5.05 2.04 -9.32
C ILE A 8 -6.10 2.05 -8.20
N ASN A 9 -6.35 3.22 -7.61
CA ASN A 9 -7.32 3.36 -6.52
C ASN A 9 -8.75 3.03 -6.96
N ALA A 10 -9.11 3.26 -8.23
CA ALA A 10 -10.40 2.86 -8.80
C ALA A 10 -10.72 1.36 -8.66
N GLY A 11 -9.72 0.50 -8.47
CA GLY A 11 -9.90 -0.94 -8.28
C GLY A 11 -10.02 -1.40 -6.82
N ILE A 12 -9.80 -0.52 -5.83
CA ILE A 12 -9.71 -0.93 -4.42
C ILE A 12 -11.01 -1.58 -3.94
N ASP A 13 -12.16 -0.97 -4.22
CA ASP A 13 -13.45 -1.44 -3.68
C ASP A 13 -13.84 -2.80 -4.25
N ALA A 14 -13.65 -3.01 -5.55
CA ALA A 14 -13.87 -4.30 -6.19
C ALA A 14 -12.93 -5.37 -5.61
N PHE A 15 -11.66 -5.04 -5.39
CA PHE A 15 -10.70 -5.98 -4.82
C PHE A 15 -11.05 -6.35 -3.38
N LYS A 16 -11.38 -5.38 -2.53
CA LYS A 16 -11.82 -5.61 -1.14
C LYS A 16 -13.05 -6.51 -1.08
N LYS A 17 -14.05 -6.26 -1.94
CA LYS A 17 -15.26 -7.09 -2.02
C LYS A 17 -14.94 -8.57 -2.27
N GLU A 18 -14.04 -8.85 -3.22
CA GLU A 18 -13.67 -10.24 -3.52
C GLU A 18 -12.85 -10.88 -2.39
N LEU A 19 -11.97 -10.12 -1.73
CA LEU A 19 -11.24 -10.60 -0.54
C LEU A 19 -12.18 -10.92 0.62
N ASP A 20 -13.17 -10.05 0.87
CA ASP A 20 -14.20 -10.24 1.90
C ASP A 20 -15.04 -11.50 1.59
N ALA A 21 -15.48 -11.67 0.34
CA ALA A 21 -16.26 -12.83 -0.10
C ALA A 21 -15.46 -14.14 0.00
N ALA A 22 -14.14 -14.08 -0.20
CA ALA A 22 -13.24 -15.21 -0.03
C ALA A 22 -12.79 -15.42 1.42
N HIS A 23 -13.27 -14.60 2.36
CA HIS A 23 -12.88 -14.63 3.78
C HIS A 23 -11.37 -14.51 4.01
N VAL A 24 -10.68 -13.72 3.18
CA VAL A 24 -9.24 -13.48 3.32
C VAL A 24 -8.98 -12.47 4.42
N GLU A 25 -8.03 -12.75 5.31
CA GLU A 25 -7.52 -11.75 6.24
C GLU A 25 -6.61 -10.77 5.49
N TYR A 26 -6.98 -9.48 5.45
CA TYR A 26 -6.17 -8.47 4.77
C TYR A 26 -6.21 -7.11 5.48
N THR A 27 -5.33 -6.22 5.06
CA THR A 27 -5.38 -4.81 5.40
C THR A 27 -5.00 -3.98 4.18
N VAL A 28 -5.77 -2.92 3.91
CA VAL A 28 -5.48 -1.95 2.84
C VAL A 28 -5.08 -0.63 3.46
N TYR A 29 -3.90 -0.13 3.10
CA TYR A 29 -3.42 1.20 3.45
C TYR A 29 -3.36 2.11 2.22
N VAL A 30 -3.92 3.31 2.35
CA VAL A 30 -3.80 4.41 1.36
C VAL A 30 -2.94 5.51 1.99
N TYR A 31 -1.86 5.89 1.32
CA TYR A 31 -0.91 6.89 1.79
C TYR A 31 -1.22 8.23 1.13
N GLU A 32 -1.84 9.13 1.88
CA GLU A 32 -2.22 10.47 1.40
C GLU A 32 -1.02 11.24 0.83
N GLY A 33 -1.21 11.94 -0.28
CA GLY A 33 -0.17 12.71 -0.97
C GLY A 33 0.84 11.87 -1.77
N ALA A 34 0.90 10.55 -1.56
CA ALA A 34 1.83 9.69 -2.29
C ALA A 34 1.27 9.30 -3.68
N ASN A 35 2.12 9.34 -4.70
CA ASN A 35 1.76 8.88 -6.05
C ASN A 35 2.17 7.40 -6.27
N HIS A 36 1.89 6.87 -7.46
CA HIS A 36 2.44 5.58 -7.88
C HIS A 36 3.97 5.57 -7.73
N ALA A 37 4.51 4.40 -7.36
CA ALA A 37 5.94 4.19 -7.13
C ALA A 37 6.56 5.07 -6.02
N PHE A 38 5.79 5.48 -5.01
CA PHE A 38 6.30 6.30 -3.89
C PHE A 38 7.45 5.67 -3.08
N ASN A 39 7.63 4.36 -3.17
CA ASN A 39 8.70 3.62 -2.48
C ASN A 39 9.99 3.50 -3.31
N ASN A 40 10.02 4.01 -4.55
CA ASN A 40 11.21 3.98 -5.40
C ASN A 40 12.12 5.18 -5.10
N ASP A 41 13.11 4.97 -4.24
CA ASP A 41 14.08 5.98 -3.79
C ASP A 41 15.06 6.48 -4.86
N THR A 42 15.16 5.80 -6.00
CA THR A 42 15.92 6.30 -7.17
C THR A 42 15.13 7.33 -8.00
N SER A 43 13.81 7.43 -7.79
CA SER A 43 12.95 8.35 -8.52
C SER A 43 12.65 9.61 -7.73
N ALA A 44 13.43 10.67 -7.93
CA ALA A 44 13.18 11.96 -7.26
C ALA A 44 11.77 12.54 -7.52
N ALA A 45 11.14 12.20 -8.64
CA ALA A 45 9.81 12.68 -9.00
C ALA A 45 8.65 11.92 -8.32
N ARG A 46 8.91 10.71 -7.81
CA ARG A 46 7.87 9.84 -7.25
C ARG A 46 8.10 9.50 -5.79
N TYR A 47 9.36 9.43 -5.36
CA TYR A 47 9.73 9.03 -4.02
C TYR A 47 9.09 9.93 -2.96
N ASP A 48 8.37 9.31 -2.02
CA ASP A 48 7.89 9.95 -0.81
C ASP A 48 8.47 9.19 0.38
N LYS A 49 9.50 9.77 1.01
CA LYS A 49 10.21 9.15 2.13
C LYS A 49 9.28 8.79 3.29
N LYS A 50 8.31 9.66 3.62
CA LYS A 50 7.42 9.45 4.77
C LYS A 50 6.47 8.29 4.50
N ALA A 51 5.88 8.24 3.31
CA ALA A 51 5.02 7.13 2.90
C ALA A 51 5.81 5.83 2.77
N ALA A 52 7.02 5.88 2.19
CA ALA A 52 7.91 4.73 2.02
C ALA A 52 8.32 4.12 3.37
N ASP A 53 8.83 4.93 4.29
CA ASP A 53 9.24 4.47 5.62
C ASP A 53 8.06 3.83 6.39
N LEU A 54 6.88 4.43 6.33
CA LEU A 54 5.68 3.90 6.98
C LEU A 54 5.19 2.61 6.32
N ALA A 55 5.21 2.53 4.99
CA ALA A 55 4.86 1.32 4.26
C ALA A 55 5.82 0.18 4.57
N TRP A 56 7.12 0.45 4.56
CA TRP A 56 8.14 -0.54 4.87
C TRP A 56 8.02 -1.06 6.31
N GLY A 57 7.81 -0.17 7.27
CA GLY A 57 7.60 -0.54 8.67
C GLY A 57 6.41 -1.50 8.84
N ARG A 58 5.28 -1.23 8.17
CA ARG A 58 4.10 -2.10 8.17
C ARG A 58 4.37 -3.46 7.51
N THR A 59 5.10 -3.48 6.40
CA THR A 59 5.49 -4.73 5.73
C THR A 59 6.35 -5.61 6.65
N ILE A 60 7.37 -5.04 7.29
CA ILE A 60 8.22 -5.80 8.22
C ILE A 60 7.41 -6.30 9.42
N ALA A 61 6.50 -5.48 9.97
CA ALA A 61 5.63 -5.90 11.07
C ALA A 61 4.72 -7.07 10.67
N PHE A 62 4.11 -7.00 9.47
CA PHE A 62 3.30 -8.10 8.94
C PHE A 62 4.10 -9.39 8.77
N LEU A 63 5.31 -9.31 8.19
CA LEU A 63 6.17 -10.47 8.01
C LEU A 63 6.57 -11.10 9.35
N LYS A 64 6.92 -10.28 10.35
CA LYS A 64 7.19 -10.77 11.71
C LYS A 64 5.98 -11.47 12.31
N GLN A 65 4.76 -10.95 12.10
CA GLN A 65 3.56 -11.57 12.63
C GLN A 65 3.22 -12.91 11.97
N LYS A 66 3.53 -13.09 10.68
CA LYS A 66 3.09 -14.26 9.90
C LYS A 66 4.18 -15.33 9.70
N LEU A 67 5.45 -15.00 9.88
CA LEU A 67 6.59 -15.89 9.59
C LEU A 67 7.50 -16.19 10.79
N ALA A 68 7.34 -15.49 11.92
CA ALA A 68 8.15 -15.71 13.13
C ALA A 68 7.47 -16.68 14.10
#